data_AF-A0A352UKI7-F1
#
_entry.id   AF-A0A352UKI7-F1
#
_cell.length_a   1.000
_cell.length_b   1.000
_cell.length_c   1.000
_cell.angle_alpha   90.00
_cell.angle_beta   90.00
_cell.angle_gamma   90.00
#
_symmetry.space_group_name_H-M   'P 1'
#
loop_
_entity.id
_entity.type
_entity.pdbx_description
1 polymer ?
#
loop_
_entity_poly.entity_id
_entity_poly.type
_entity_poly.pdbx_seq_one_letter_code
_entity_poly.pdbx_strand_id
1 'polypeptide(L)'
;MIRRPDSLGVVGFRSRSWHGTAIPPRPAIKGVMVSSTFKDLEEHRAEQIKALHKQKLFTIETEDRSPNPDDDVIPSSLNMVRDASGYIGLTSHRYGQVPEDDERNLDAYSVTRLEFEKAKRLGLPTLIFVMGADHPTSDRETGSHMLSLFEQRNLQYMALFQRLAV
;
A
#
# COMPACT_ATOMS: atom_id res chain seq x y z
N MET A 1 -69.71 37.24 17.78
CA MET A 1 -69.01 37.17 16.48
C MET A 1 -67.53 36.94 16.74
N ILE A 2 -67.10 35.66 16.78
CA ILE A 2 -65.69 35.25 16.85
C ILE A 2 -65.62 34.01 15.96
N ARG A 3 -65.02 34.14 14.77
CA ARG A 3 -64.78 33.01 13.86
C ARG A 3 -63.42 32.41 14.17
N ARG A 4 -63.39 31.07 14.27
CA ARG A 4 -62.15 30.29 14.21
C ARG A 4 -61.57 30.34 12.79
N PRO A 5 -60.24 30.34 12.64
CA PRO A 5 -59.60 29.75 11.48
C PRO A 5 -58.92 28.45 11.89
N ASP A 6 -59.35 27.38 11.23
CA ASP A 6 -58.73 26.08 11.20
C ASP A 6 -57.42 26.14 10.40
N SER A 7 -56.62 25.08 10.51
CA SER A 7 -55.41 24.73 9.75
C SER A 7 -54.06 25.20 10.32
N LEU A 8 -53.38 24.20 10.93
CA LEU A 8 -51.95 24.16 11.14
C LEU A 8 -51.23 24.38 9.79
N GLY A 9 -50.45 25.45 9.71
CA GLY A 9 -49.54 25.68 8.59
C GLY A 9 -48.43 24.64 8.60
N VAL A 10 -48.59 23.57 7.83
CA VAL A 10 -47.46 22.76 7.37
C VAL A 10 -46.67 23.66 6.42
N VAL A 11 -45.56 24.20 6.88
CA VAL A 11 -44.59 24.89 6.02
C VAL A 11 -43.98 23.82 5.11
N GLY A 12 -44.56 23.67 3.93
CA GLY A 12 -44.06 22.78 2.89
C GLY A 12 -42.65 23.18 2.50
N PHE A 13 -41.69 22.28 2.71
CA PHE A 13 -40.32 22.42 2.21
C PHE A 13 -40.39 22.36 0.68
N ARG A 14 -40.43 23.52 0.02
CA ARG A 14 -40.33 23.60 -1.43
C ARG A 14 -38.93 23.12 -1.83
N SER A 15 -38.86 21.87 -2.26
CA SER A 15 -37.74 21.30 -3.00
C SER A 15 -37.41 22.23 -4.17
N ARG A 16 -36.37 23.05 -4.01
CA ARG A 16 -35.69 23.64 -5.17
C ARG A 16 -35.00 22.47 -5.85
N SER A 17 -35.41 22.17 -7.07
CA SER A 17 -34.67 21.27 -7.94
C SER A 17 -33.25 21.79 -8.04
N TRP A 18 -32.33 21.09 -7.38
CA TRP A 18 -30.91 21.27 -7.57
C TRP A 18 -30.63 20.97 -9.04
N HIS A 19 -30.50 22.02 -9.85
CA HIS A 19 -29.78 21.93 -11.11
C HIS A 19 -28.29 21.98 -10.75
N GLY A 20 -27.88 21.04 -9.89
CA GLY A 20 -26.50 20.88 -9.49
C GLY A 20 -25.78 20.32 -10.69
N THR A 21 -24.89 21.11 -11.29
CA THR A 21 -23.73 20.55 -11.97
C THR A 21 -23.22 19.42 -11.08
N ALA A 22 -23.24 18.18 -11.58
CA ALA A 22 -22.80 17.03 -10.81
C ALA A 22 -21.44 17.40 -10.21
N ILE A 23 -21.37 17.52 -8.88
CA ILE A 23 -20.08 17.69 -8.21
C ILE A 23 -19.32 16.44 -8.63
N PRO A 24 -18.23 16.55 -9.43
CA PRO A 24 -17.47 15.37 -9.77
C PRO A 24 -17.09 14.74 -8.43
N PRO A 25 -17.30 13.42 -8.25
CA PRO A 25 -16.93 12.77 -7.01
C PRO A 25 -15.49 13.21 -6.71
N ARG A 26 -15.26 13.81 -5.53
CA ARG A 26 -13.89 14.09 -5.11
C ARG A 26 -13.14 12.77 -5.28
N PRO A 27 -12.00 12.74 -5.99
CA PRO A 27 -11.24 11.51 -6.11
C PRO A 27 -11.06 10.98 -4.69
N ALA A 28 -11.51 9.74 -4.46
CA ALA A 28 -11.31 9.11 -3.17
C ALA A 28 -9.83 9.28 -2.83
N ILE A 29 -9.53 9.85 -1.67
CA ILE A 29 -8.13 9.94 -1.23
C ILE A 29 -7.69 8.49 -1.06
N LYS A 30 -7.00 7.97 -2.07
CA LYS A 30 -6.43 6.64 -2.05
C LYS A 30 -5.28 6.67 -1.05
N GLY A 31 -5.18 5.65 -0.20
CA GLY A 31 -4.12 5.58 0.80
C GLY A 31 -2.73 5.45 0.16
N VAL A 32 -1.71 5.48 1.01
CA VAL A 32 -0.33 5.16 0.66
C VAL A 32 -0.13 3.67 0.87
N MET A 33 0.30 2.94 -0.17
CA MET A 33 0.68 1.53 -0.02
C MET A 33 1.96 1.44 0.79
N VAL A 34 1.96 0.64 1.86
CA VAL A 34 3.16 0.34 2.64
C VAL A 34 3.50 -1.13 2.46
N SER A 35 4.65 -1.39 1.82
CA SER A 35 5.17 -2.73 1.59
C SER A 35 6.45 -2.97 2.38
N SER A 36 6.66 -4.18 2.89
CA SER A 36 7.87 -4.54 3.63
C SER A 36 8.24 -6.01 3.48
N THR A 37 9.54 -6.30 3.49
CA THR A 37 10.04 -7.66 3.75
C THR A 37 9.80 -8.02 5.23
N PHE A 38 8.91 -8.98 5.49
CA PHE A 38 8.25 -9.30 6.77
C PHE A 38 9.17 -9.68 7.96
N LYS A 39 8.58 -9.85 9.16
CA LYS A 39 9.10 -10.12 10.52
C LYS A 39 10.19 -9.18 11.05
N ASP A 40 11.23 -8.90 10.29
CA ASP A 40 12.41 -8.15 10.77
C ASP A 40 12.16 -6.63 10.84
N LEU A 41 10.99 -6.16 10.39
CA LEU A 41 10.66 -4.74 10.21
C LEU A 41 9.35 -4.31 10.88
N GLU A 42 8.74 -5.14 11.71
CA GLU A 42 7.42 -4.84 12.32
C GLU A 42 7.42 -3.50 13.08
N GLU A 43 8.44 -3.26 13.92
CA GLU A 43 8.57 -2.00 14.67
C GLU A 43 8.77 -0.78 13.75
N HIS A 44 9.61 -0.94 12.71
CA HIS A 44 9.87 0.12 11.73
C HIS A 44 8.63 0.45 10.91
N ARG A 45 7.85 -0.57 10.54
CA ARG A 45 6.58 -0.41 9.85
C ARG A 45 5.57 0.31 10.75
N ALA A 46 5.45 -0.07 12.02
CA ALA A 46 4.55 0.59 12.97
C ALA A 46 4.86 2.09 13.12
N GLU A 47 6.14 2.47 13.23
CA GLU A 47 6.54 3.88 13.28
C GLU A 47 6.28 4.62 11.97
N GLN A 48 6.42 3.98 10.81
CA GLN A 48 6.05 4.59 9.52
C GLN A 48 4.55 4.84 9.40
N ILE A 49 3.72 3.85 9.74
CA ILE A 49 2.25 3.99 9.73
C ILE A 49 1.84 5.14 10.65
N LYS A 50 2.41 5.18 11.86
CA LYS A 50 2.20 6.27 12.82
C LYS A 50 2.64 7.63 12.27
N ALA A 51 3.76 7.70 11.54
CA ALA A 51 4.21 8.93 10.89
C ALA A 51 3.24 9.38 9.78
N LEU A 52 2.76 8.46 8.94
CA LEU A 52 1.76 8.74 7.90
C LEU A 52 0.45 9.23 8.50
N HIS A 53 -0.03 8.59 9.57
CA HIS A 53 -1.22 8.99 10.29
C HIS A 53 -1.09 10.41 10.89
N LYS A 54 0.08 10.77 11.43
CA LYS A 54 0.34 12.15 11.89
C LYS A 54 0.24 13.17 10.75
N GLN A 55 0.51 12.77 9.51
CA GLN A 55 0.33 13.59 8.31
C GLN A 55 -1.07 13.50 7.69
N LYS A 56 -2.02 12.82 8.36
CA LYS A 56 -3.39 12.56 7.86
C LYS A 56 -3.42 11.78 6.55
N LEU A 57 -2.41 10.95 6.31
CA LEU A 57 -2.37 9.98 5.22
C LEU A 57 -2.84 8.63 5.74
N PHE A 58 -3.73 7.97 5.00
CA PHE A 58 -4.19 6.61 5.30
C PHE A 58 -3.24 5.61 4.66
N THR A 59 -2.99 4.48 5.32
CA THR A 59 -2.20 3.38 4.77
C THR A 59 -3.10 2.36 4.08
N ILE A 60 -2.58 1.75 3.01
CA ILE A 60 -3.14 0.53 2.42
C ILE A 60 -2.19 -0.58 2.83
N GLU A 61 -2.67 -1.48 3.67
CA GLU A 61 -1.88 -2.57 4.25
C GLU A 61 -2.49 -3.91 3.89
N THR A 62 -1.61 -4.88 3.62
CA THR A 62 -2.03 -6.23 3.25
C THR A 62 -2.65 -6.97 4.44
N GLU A 63 -2.33 -6.56 5.67
CA GLU A 63 -2.81 -7.16 6.93
C GLU A 63 -4.24 -6.72 7.30
N ASP A 64 -4.69 -5.56 6.82
CA ASP A 64 -6.05 -5.07 7.04
C ASP A 64 -7.08 -5.80 6.17
N ARG A 65 -6.61 -6.58 5.19
CA ARG A 65 -7.47 -7.41 4.35
C ARG A 65 -7.43 -8.84 4.86
N SER A 66 -8.55 -9.33 5.38
CA SER A 66 -8.71 -10.74 5.74
C SER A 66 -8.30 -11.59 4.53
N PRO A 67 -7.25 -12.44 4.65
CA PRO A 67 -6.81 -13.26 3.53
C PRO A 67 -7.95 -14.22 3.21
N ASN A 68 -8.59 -14.07 2.06
CA ASN A 68 -9.35 -15.18 1.52
C ASN A 68 -8.32 -16.23 1.11
N PRO A 69 -8.48 -17.50 1.51
CA PRO A 69 -7.54 -18.56 1.12
C PRO A 69 -7.42 -18.74 -0.40
N ASP A 70 -8.42 -18.26 -1.16
CA ASP A 70 -8.45 -18.28 -2.62
C ASP A 70 -7.89 -16.99 -3.27
N ASP A 71 -7.55 -15.96 -2.49
CA ASP A 71 -7.01 -14.71 -3.05
C ASP A 71 -5.53 -14.90 -3.42
N ASP A 72 -5.27 -14.94 -4.72
CA ASP A 72 -3.92 -14.97 -5.27
C ASP A 72 -3.12 -13.72 -4.86
N VAL A 73 -1.98 -13.97 -4.21
CA VAL A 73 -1.12 -12.94 -3.58
C VAL A 73 -0.64 -11.91 -4.59
N ILE A 74 -0.28 -12.32 -5.82
CA ILE A 74 0.26 -11.42 -6.84
C ILE A 74 -0.80 -10.39 -7.28
N PRO A 75 -1.95 -10.76 -7.87
CA PRO A 75 -2.95 -9.80 -8.33
C PRO A 75 -3.55 -9.00 -7.18
N SER A 76 -3.70 -9.59 -5.98
CA SER A 76 -4.19 -8.86 -4.80
C SER A 76 -3.27 -7.69 -4.44
N SER A 77 -1.98 -7.97 -4.26
CA SER A 77 -0.93 -6.98 -3.98
C SER A 77 -0.80 -5.92 -5.08
N LEU A 78 -0.78 -6.32 -6.35
CA LEU A 78 -0.67 -5.39 -7.47
C LEU A 78 -1.89 -4.47 -7.62
N ASN A 79 -3.09 -4.95 -7.26
CA ASN A 79 -4.29 -4.14 -7.23
C ASN A 79 -4.22 -3.09 -6.12
N MET A 80 -3.65 -3.41 -4.96
CA MET A 80 -3.43 -2.43 -3.89
C MET A 80 -2.51 -1.30 -4.34
N VAL A 81 -1.41 -1.63 -5.04
CA VAL A 81 -0.52 -0.61 -5.64
C VAL A 81 -1.26 0.25 -6.66
N ARG A 82 -2.06 -0.37 -7.55
CA ARG A 82 -2.88 0.35 -8.53
C ARG A 82 -3.87 1.31 -7.86
N ASP A 83 -4.38 0.93 -6.70
CA ASP A 83 -5.35 1.69 -5.94
C ASP A 83 -4.74 2.59 -4.88
N ALA A 84 -3.42 2.79 -4.89
CA ALA A 84 -2.71 3.72 -4.02
C ALA A 84 -2.50 5.09 -4.67
N SER A 85 -2.38 6.14 -3.83
CA SER A 85 -1.92 7.47 -4.26
C SER A 85 -0.40 7.64 -4.16
N GLY A 86 0.28 6.71 -3.50
CA GLY A 86 1.73 6.68 -3.35
C GLY A 86 2.20 5.32 -2.85
N TYR A 87 3.49 5.05 -2.98
CA TYR A 87 4.09 3.78 -2.58
C TYR A 87 5.27 4.02 -1.63
N ILE A 88 5.29 3.28 -0.54
CA ILE A 88 6.42 3.21 0.38
C ILE A 88 6.87 1.77 0.50
N GLY A 89 8.13 1.52 0.18
CA GLY A 89 8.76 0.20 0.31
C GLY A 89 9.81 0.20 1.41
N LEU A 90 9.76 -0.79 2.29
CA LEU A 90 10.81 -1.09 3.25
C LEU A 90 11.51 -2.39 2.85
N THR A 91 12.83 -2.36 2.86
CA THR A 91 13.63 -3.52 2.47
C THR A 91 14.76 -3.75 3.45
N SER A 92 14.82 -4.98 3.97
CA SER A 92 15.90 -5.45 4.83
C SER A 92 16.96 -6.20 4.03
N HIS A 93 17.90 -6.86 4.72
CA HIS A 93 18.89 -7.74 4.07
C HIS A 93 18.24 -8.97 3.41
N ARG A 94 16.99 -9.29 3.74
CA ARG A 94 16.23 -10.39 3.14
C ARG A 94 15.51 -9.94 1.88
N TYR A 95 15.39 -10.86 0.92
CA TYR A 95 14.73 -10.59 -0.36
C TYR A 95 13.19 -10.49 -0.26
N GLY A 96 12.60 -11.13 0.75
CA GLY A 96 11.14 -11.21 0.94
C GLY A 96 10.52 -12.48 0.36
N GLN A 97 9.21 -12.62 0.49
CA GLN A 97 8.45 -13.76 -0.01
C GLN A 97 8.42 -13.75 -1.54
N VAL A 98 8.78 -14.87 -2.15
CA VAL A 98 8.64 -15.11 -3.59
C VAL A 98 7.41 -16.01 -3.79
N PRO A 99 6.36 -15.54 -4.51
CA PRO A 99 5.22 -16.38 -4.85
C PRO A 99 5.64 -17.43 -5.89
N GLU A 100 5.20 -18.68 -5.69
CA GLU A 100 5.41 -19.79 -6.61
C GLU A 100 4.50 -19.63 -7.83
N ASP A 101 5.01 -19.01 -8.90
CA ASP A 101 4.29 -18.80 -10.14
C ASP A 101 5.25 -18.60 -11.32
N ASP A 102 5.61 -19.68 -11.99
CA ASP A 102 6.60 -19.63 -13.07
C ASP A 102 6.05 -19.00 -14.37
N GLU A 103 4.73 -18.80 -14.50
CA GLU A 103 4.16 -18.14 -15.69
C GLU A 103 4.18 -16.61 -15.57
N ARG A 104 3.82 -16.09 -14.40
CA ARG A 104 3.69 -14.65 -14.13
C ARG A 104 4.91 -14.06 -13.44
N ASN A 105 5.75 -14.90 -12.84
CA ASN A 105 6.95 -14.52 -12.10
C ASN A 105 8.18 -15.35 -12.53
N LEU A 106 8.42 -15.45 -13.84
CA LEU A 106 9.58 -16.12 -14.46
C LEU A 106 10.91 -15.71 -13.82
N ASP A 107 11.02 -14.46 -13.42
CA ASP A 107 12.23 -13.92 -12.83
C ASP A 107 12.37 -14.28 -11.35
N ALA A 108 11.39 -14.89 -10.68
CA ALA A 108 11.36 -15.15 -9.23
C ALA A 108 11.48 -13.88 -8.37
N TYR A 109 10.75 -12.83 -8.71
CA TYR A 109 10.68 -11.60 -7.92
C TYR A 109 9.88 -11.80 -6.63
N SER A 110 10.32 -11.14 -5.56
CA SER A 110 9.55 -11.08 -4.33
C SER A 110 8.31 -10.21 -4.52
N VAL A 111 7.28 -10.40 -3.68
CA VAL A 111 6.05 -9.60 -3.71
C VAL A 111 6.37 -8.10 -3.63
N THR A 112 7.20 -7.69 -2.67
CA THR A 112 7.66 -6.30 -2.52
C THR A 112 8.32 -5.76 -3.79
N ARG A 113 9.09 -6.58 -4.50
CA ARG A 113 9.69 -6.17 -5.78
C ARG A 113 8.66 -6.01 -6.89
N LEU A 114 7.71 -6.94 -7.00
CA LEU A 114 6.61 -6.85 -7.98
C LEU A 114 5.79 -5.57 -7.76
N GLU A 115 5.52 -5.23 -6.50
CA GLU A 115 4.81 -4.01 -6.12
C GLU A 115 5.57 -2.74 -6.49
N PHE A 116 6.88 -2.69 -6.18
CA PHE A 116 7.72 -1.56 -6.55
C PHE A 116 7.76 -1.35 -8.07
N GLU A 117 7.99 -2.41 -8.84
CA GLU A 117 7.99 -2.35 -10.30
C GLU A 117 6.65 -1.82 -10.83
N LYS A 118 5.54 -2.25 -10.23
CA LYS A 118 4.20 -1.74 -10.57
C LYS A 118 4.05 -0.26 -10.22
N ALA A 119 4.50 0.18 -9.05
CA ALA A 119 4.44 1.58 -8.63
C ALA A 119 5.25 2.48 -9.59
N LYS A 120 6.45 2.03 -9.98
CA LYS A 120 7.29 2.72 -10.98
C LYS A 120 6.61 2.80 -12.34
N ARG A 121 6.03 1.69 -12.84
CA ARG A 121 5.29 1.67 -14.12
C ARG A 121 4.08 2.61 -14.11
N LEU A 122 3.42 2.78 -12.96
CA LEU A 122 2.30 3.69 -12.78
C LEU A 122 2.70 5.14 -12.52
N GLY A 123 4.01 5.42 -12.33
CA GLY A 123 4.49 6.76 -12.00
C GLY A 123 4.06 7.27 -10.63
N LEU A 124 3.80 6.37 -9.68
CA LEU A 124 3.40 6.78 -8.33
C LEU A 124 4.55 7.49 -7.61
N PRO A 125 4.26 8.53 -6.80
CA PRO A 125 5.21 9.04 -5.81
C PRO A 125 5.69 7.87 -4.95
N THR A 126 7.00 7.60 -5.00
CA THR A 126 7.60 6.39 -4.45
C THR A 126 8.74 6.76 -3.50
N LEU A 127 8.67 6.27 -2.26
CA LEU A 127 9.73 6.39 -1.27
C LEU A 127 10.19 4.99 -0.85
N ILE A 128 11.51 4.79 -0.80
CA ILE A 128 12.09 3.49 -0.44
C ILE A 128 13.03 3.67 0.73
N PHE A 129 12.83 2.86 1.78
CA PHE A 129 13.70 2.77 2.93
C PHE A 129 14.53 1.50 2.85
N VAL A 130 15.84 1.67 2.73
CA VAL A 130 16.81 0.58 2.71
C VAL A 130 17.44 0.43 4.08
N MET A 131 17.40 -0.78 4.63
CA MET A 131 18.10 -1.10 5.87
C MET A 131 19.60 -0.86 5.72
N GLY A 132 20.20 -0.16 6.69
CA GLY A 132 21.64 0.08 6.71
C GLY A 132 22.43 -1.22 6.79
N ALA A 133 23.66 -1.22 6.26
CA ALA A 133 24.53 -2.39 6.27
C ALA A 133 24.83 -2.90 7.70
N ASP A 134 24.96 -1.97 8.65
CA ASP A 134 25.31 -2.27 10.05
C ASP A 134 24.08 -2.52 10.96
N HIS A 135 22.87 -2.61 10.40
CA HIS A 135 21.68 -2.88 11.21
C HIS A 135 21.71 -4.35 11.69
N PRO A 136 21.64 -4.62 13.01
CA PRO A 136 21.57 -5.99 13.51
C PRO A 136 20.29 -6.68 13.03
N THR A 137 20.43 -7.88 12.47
CA THR A 137 19.33 -8.78 12.12
C THR A 137 19.26 -9.92 13.13
N SER A 138 18.08 -10.48 13.38
CA SER A 138 18.00 -11.66 14.25
C SER A 138 18.46 -12.89 13.47
N ASP A 139 19.53 -13.55 13.94
CA ASP A 139 20.24 -14.68 13.30
C ASP A 139 19.39 -15.96 13.04
N ARG A 140 18.06 -15.92 13.19
CA ARG A 140 17.29 -17.14 13.46
C ARG A 140 16.96 -18.04 12.27
N GLU A 141 17.16 -17.66 11.02
CA GLU A 141 16.75 -18.51 9.88
C GLU A 141 17.67 -18.42 8.64
N THR A 142 18.99 -18.55 8.83
CA THR A 142 19.96 -18.66 7.73
C THR A 142 20.00 -20.09 7.15
N GLY A 143 18.98 -20.46 6.36
CA GLY A 143 18.93 -21.73 5.63
C GLY A 143 19.64 -21.73 4.27
N SER A 144 20.84 -22.32 4.21
CA SER A 144 21.50 -23.02 3.08
C SER A 144 21.25 -22.58 1.62
N HIS A 145 22.33 -22.13 0.95
CA HIS A 145 22.60 -22.00 -0.51
C HIS A 145 21.61 -21.23 -1.40
N MET A 146 20.29 -21.44 -1.33
CA MET A 146 19.29 -20.62 -2.03
C MET A 146 19.27 -19.18 -1.52
N LEU A 147 19.64 -18.98 -0.26
CA LEU A 147 19.81 -17.64 0.32
C LEU A 147 20.87 -16.82 -0.41
N SER A 148 21.97 -17.41 -0.87
CA SER A 148 23.02 -16.64 -1.57
C SER A 148 22.52 -15.99 -2.86
N LEU A 149 21.66 -16.68 -3.61
CA LEU A 149 21.04 -16.13 -4.82
C LEU A 149 20.05 -15.02 -4.47
N PHE A 150 19.22 -15.22 -3.45
CA PHE A 150 18.26 -14.21 -3.00
C PHE A 150 18.93 -12.99 -2.36
N GLU A 151 20.01 -13.19 -1.61
CA GLU A 151 20.87 -12.14 -1.07
C GLU A 151 21.55 -11.36 -2.20
N GLN A 152 22.11 -12.04 -3.21
CA GLN A 152 22.72 -11.38 -4.35
C GLN A 152 21.69 -10.58 -5.16
N ARG A 153 20.50 -11.14 -5.36
CA ARG A 153 19.37 -10.44 -5.99
C ARG A 153 18.89 -9.28 -5.14
N ASN A 154 18.89 -9.42 -3.82
CA ASN A 154 18.55 -8.34 -2.90
C ASN A 154 19.61 -7.23 -2.94
N LEU A 155 20.90 -7.56 -2.99
CA LEU A 155 21.98 -6.58 -3.15
C LEU A 155 21.88 -5.83 -4.48
N GLN A 156 21.59 -6.54 -5.58
CA GLN A 156 21.32 -5.90 -6.87
C GLN A 156 20.09 -4.99 -6.81
N TYR A 157 19.05 -5.42 -6.11
CA TYR A 157 17.82 -4.66 -5.90
C TYR A 157 18.08 -3.42 -5.01
N MET A 158 18.91 -3.52 -3.97
CA MET A 158 19.31 -2.41 -3.10
C MET A 158 20.16 -1.40 -3.87
N ALA A 159 21.08 -1.89 -4.70
CA ALA A 159 21.89 -1.05 -5.58
C ALA A 159 21.02 -0.34 -6.62
N LEU A 160 19.98 -0.98 -7.15
CA LEU A 160 19.00 -0.35 -8.03
C LEU A 160 18.26 0.77 -7.30
N PHE A 161 17.82 0.56 -6.06
CA PHE A 161 17.16 1.60 -5.28
C PHE A 161 18.05 2.79 -4.99
N GLN A 162 19.30 2.56 -4.58
CA GLN A 162 20.26 3.65 -4.35
C GLN A 162 20.50 4.49 -5.61
N ARG A 163 20.38 3.91 -6.81
CA ARG A 163 20.49 4.63 -8.08
C ARG A 163 19.21 5.36 -8.49
N LEU A 164 18.05 4.84 -8.10
CA LEU A 164 16.75 5.39 -8.45
C LEU A 164 16.22 6.40 -7.41
N ALA A 165 16.81 6.45 -6.23
CA ALA A 165 16.62 7.48 -5.23
C ALA A 165 17.46 8.72 -5.60
N VAL A 166 16.90 9.55 -6.48
CA VAL A 166 17.42 10.90 -6.81
C VAL A 166 16.28 11.89 -6.66
#